data_AF-A0A9P9G3W6-F1
#
_entry.id   AF-A0A9P9G3W6-F1
#
_cell.length_a   1.000
_cell.length_b   1.000
_cell.length_c   1.000
_cell.angle_alpha   90.00
_cell.angle_beta   90.00
_cell.angle_gamma   90.00
#
_symmetry.space_group_name_H-M   'P 1'
#
loop_
_entity.id
_entity.type
_entity.pdbx_description
1 polymer ?
#
loop_
_entity_poly.entity_id
_entity_poly.type
_entity_poly.pdbx_seq_one_letter_code
_entity_poly.pdbx_strand_id
1 'polypeptide(L)'
;MSLRSLPSQLLTVALCLSGLSSGQTTGKFDLLTYNVAGLPPIFNNNEVPGDKGTNANTIGSVLAKQAYDIVHMQEDFNYHAYIYKTDNHPHRTPTSGGVPFGDGLNTVANYNWANFARKKWNKCNLNSGDCLTPKGFTYMRMTIDGIEVDLYNLHADAGSDKGDIDARSAGIDQILAWVNSNSKGKPVIIAGDTNDRWTNSGRSINKLTDAGFTDSWVQLIRSGSYPQAGAPADPCKVPAADNKCEIVDKVFYRSGDLVKLTATSFNYASKVFVQPDGNILSDHNPIHVEFSWSSSA
;
A
#
# COMPACT_ATOMS: atom_id res chain seq x y z
N MET A 1 24.25 -20.27 87.00
CA MET A 1 23.26 -20.63 85.98
C MET A 1 22.45 -19.37 85.65
N SER A 2 22.78 -18.66 84.57
CA SER A 2 21.84 -17.81 83.83
C SER A 2 22.57 -17.28 82.60
N LEU A 3 22.23 -17.87 81.44
CA LEU A 3 22.80 -17.56 80.14
C LEU A 3 22.02 -16.41 79.49
N ARG A 4 22.79 -15.67 78.68
CA ARG A 4 22.52 -14.37 78.08
C ARG A 4 21.40 -14.39 77.05
N SER A 5 20.74 -13.24 76.92
CA SER A 5 19.76 -12.90 75.90
C SER A 5 20.30 -13.02 74.47
N LEU A 6 19.52 -13.63 73.58
CA LEU A 6 19.70 -13.53 72.12
C LEU A 6 18.91 -12.34 71.57
N PRO A 7 19.47 -11.52 70.67
CA PRO A 7 18.69 -10.58 69.89
C PRO A 7 18.08 -11.29 68.67
N SER A 8 16.77 -11.11 68.47
CA SER A 8 16.08 -11.45 67.22
C SER A 8 16.62 -10.57 66.09
N GLN A 9 17.27 -11.17 65.11
CA GLN A 9 17.48 -10.54 63.80
C GLN A 9 16.23 -10.80 62.94
N LEU A 10 15.38 -9.78 62.80
CA LEU A 10 14.40 -9.74 61.71
C LEU A 10 15.15 -9.51 60.40
N LEU A 11 15.17 -10.52 59.54
CA LEU A 11 15.64 -10.41 58.16
C LEU A 11 14.46 -9.94 57.29
N THR A 12 14.39 -8.63 57.02
CA THR A 12 13.40 -8.08 56.09
C THR A 12 13.86 -8.36 54.66
N VAL A 13 13.33 -9.39 54.03
CA VAL A 13 13.53 -9.64 52.59
C VAL A 13 12.60 -8.70 51.82
N ALA A 14 13.14 -7.60 51.31
CA ALA A 14 12.45 -6.75 50.35
C ALA A 14 12.54 -7.42 48.96
N LEU A 15 11.47 -8.13 48.55
CA LEU A 15 11.29 -8.51 47.16
C LEU A 15 11.04 -7.23 46.36
N CYS A 16 12.06 -6.74 45.64
CA CYS A 16 11.86 -5.82 44.53
C CYS A 16 11.15 -6.58 43.40
N LEU A 17 9.81 -6.61 43.44
CA LEU A 17 9.00 -6.85 42.25
C LEU A 17 9.12 -5.62 41.36
N SER A 18 10.21 -5.53 40.60
CA SER A 18 10.23 -4.74 39.38
C SER A 18 9.23 -5.38 38.42
N GLY A 19 7.97 -4.94 38.50
CA GLY A 19 6.98 -5.25 37.50
C GLY A 19 7.50 -4.79 36.15
N LEU A 20 7.80 -5.73 35.26
CA LEU A 20 7.87 -5.47 33.84
C LEU A 20 6.46 -5.01 33.43
N SER A 21 6.21 -3.71 33.51
CA SER A 21 5.12 -3.10 32.77
C SER A 21 5.51 -3.28 31.30
N SER A 22 4.96 -4.29 30.64
CA SER A 22 4.97 -4.40 29.19
C SER A 22 4.11 -3.27 28.66
N GLY A 23 4.71 -2.08 28.62
CA GLY A 23 4.05 -0.87 28.15
C GLY A 23 3.64 -1.06 26.69
N GLN A 24 2.37 -0.84 26.40
CA GLN A 24 1.89 -0.73 25.03
C GLN A 24 2.66 0.41 24.34
N THR A 25 3.40 0.10 23.28
CA THR A 25 4.03 1.11 22.43
C THR A 25 3.09 1.48 21.29
N THR A 26 3.21 2.71 20.81
CA THR A 26 2.35 3.25 19.75
C THR A 26 3.16 4.11 18.80
N GLY A 27 2.73 4.20 17.55
CA GLY A 27 3.32 5.09 16.56
C GLY A 27 2.37 5.37 15.41
N LYS A 28 2.87 6.11 14.42
CA LYS A 28 2.15 6.45 13.20
C LYS A 28 3.10 6.38 12.01
N PHE A 29 2.54 6.12 10.85
CA PHE A 29 3.22 6.26 9.56
C PHE A 29 2.16 6.48 8.49
N ASP A 30 2.56 6.89 7.30
CA ASP A 30 1.65 6.96 6.16
C ASP A 30 2.07 6.10 4.97
N LEU A 31 1.11 5.87 4.07
CA LEU A 31 1.34 5.20 2.80
C LEU A 31 0.63 5.96 1.68
N LEU A 32 1.39 6.22 0.62
CA LEU A 32 0.87 6.65 -0.68
C LEU A 32 0.88 5.47 -1.66
N THR A 33 -0.20 5.26 -2.40
CA THR A 33 -0.17 4.42 -3.61
C THR A 33 -0.53 5.23 -4.84
N TYR A 34 0.22 5.06 -5.92
CA TYR A 34 0.08 5.88 -7.12
C TYR A 34 0.50 5.14 -8.39
N ASN A 35 -0.43 4.94 -9.32
CA ASN A 35 -0.10 4.63 -10.70
C ASN A 35 0.50 5.89 -11.36
N VAL A 36 1.77 5.82 -11.77
CA VAL A 36 2.56 6.98 -12.26
C VAL A 36 2.54 7.13 -13.78
N ALA A 37 1.74 6.35 -14.50
CA ALA A 37 1.58 6.40 -15.95
C ALA A 37 2.93 6.36 -16.72
N GLY A 38 3.86 5.50 -16.28
CA GLY A 38 5.24 5.45 -16.80
C GLY A 38 5.44 4.58 -18.05
N LEU A 39 4.36 4.30 -18.79
CA LEU A 39 4.43 3.68 -20.12
C LEU A 39 5.01 4.67 -21.15
N PRO A 40 5.86 4.21 -22.09
CA PRO A 40 6.29 5.03 -23.23
C PRO A 40 5.09 5.53 -24.07
N PRO A 41 5.08 6.81 -24.52
CA PRO A 41 3.98 7.40 -25.29
C PRO A 41 3.60 6.65 -26.57
N ILE A 42 4.56 5.91 -27.18
CA ILE A 42 4.31 5.07 -28.35
C ILE A 42 3.38 3.89 -28.05
N PHE A 43 3.34 3.43 -26.80
CA PHE A 43 2.46 2.34 -26.36
C PHE A 43 1.17 2.88 -25.75
N ASN A 44 1.28 3.86 -24.86
CA ASN A 44 0.14 4.55 -24.27
C ASN A 44 0.58 5.93 -23.75
N ASN A 45 -0.11 6.99 -24.16
CA ASN A 45 0.15 8.34 -23.65
C ASN A 45 -0.71 8.69 -22.42
N ASN A 46 -1.70 7.84 -22.07
CA ASN A 46 -2.66 8.02 -20.97
C ASN A 46 -3.45 9.33 -21.05
N GLU A 47 -3.46 10.00 -22.21
CA GLU A 47 -3.98 11.37 -22.38
C GLU A 47 -3.38 12.39 -21.39
N VAL A 48 -2.22 12.08 -20.80
CA VAL A 48 -1.51 12.97 -19.87
C VAL A 48 -0.72 14.00 -20.69
N PRO A 49 -0.98 15.32 -20.53
CA PRO A 49 -0.26 16.35 -21.26
C PRO A 49 1.23 16.41 -20.89
N GLY A 50 2.05 16.93 -21.80
CA GLY A 50 3.47 17.20 -21.56
C GLY A 50 4.39 15.99 -21.81
N ASP A 51 5.67 16.16 -21.46
CA ASP A 51 6.69 15.13 -21.62
C ASP A 51 6.67 14.16 -20.41
N LYS A 52 6.61 12.85 -20.67
CA LYS A 52 6.54 11.81 -19.62
C LYS A 52 7.75 11.86 -18.67
N GLY A 53 8.96 12.13 -19.17
CA GLY A 53 10.16 12.24 -18.33
C GLY A 53 10.13 13.46 -17.41
N THR A 54 9.62 14.58 -17.92
CA THR A 54 9.36 15.80 -17.14
C THR A 54 8.31 15.54 -16.07
N ASN A 55 7.18 14.91 -16.42
CA ASN A 55 6.13 14.56 -15.46
C ASN A 55 6.67 13.62 -14.37
N ALA A 56 7.48 12.62 -14.74
CA ALA A 56 8.12 11.72 -13.78
C ALA A 56 9.09 12.44 -12.82
N ASN A 57 9.91 13.39 -13.30
CA ASN A 57 10.72 14.25 -12.40
C ASN A 57 9.83 15.09 -11.48
N THR A 58 8.70 15.60 -11.97
CA THR A 58 7.77 16.36 -11.14
C THR A 58 7.17 15.46 -10.06
N ILE A 59 6.77 14.24 -10.39
CA ILE A 59 6.29 13.24 -9.41
C ILE A 59 7.35 13.04 -8.32
N GLY A 60 8.60 12.72 -8.68
CA GLY A 60 9.66 12.52 -7.68
C GLY A 60 9.93 13.76 -6.82
N SER A 61 9.87 14.96 -7.41
CA SER A 61 10.00 16.23 -6.66
C SER A 61 8.84 16.45 -5.69
N VAL A 62 7.61 16.08 -6.07
CA VAL A 62 6.44 16.14 -5.19
C VAL A 62 6.60 15.12 -4.05
N LEU A 63 7.01 13.89 -4.33
CA LEU A 63 7.28 12.87 -3.30
C LEU A 63 8.29 13.38 -2.26
N ALA A 64 9.43 13.93 -2.72
CA ALA A 64 10.44 14.50 -1.84
C ALA A 64 9.94 15.68 -0.99
N LYS A 65 9.01 16.48 -1.54
CA LYS A 65 8.42 17.64 -0.84
C LYS A 65 7.34 17.23 0.16
N GLN A 66 6.48 16.27 -0.19
CA GLN A 66 5.40 15.81 0.69
C GLN A 66 5.93 14.90 1.81
N ALA A 67 7.09 14.26 1.60
CA ALA A 67 7.78 13.45 2.59
C ALA A 67 6.89 12.34 3.18
N TYR A 68 6.15 11.65 2.31
CA TYR A 68 5.42 10.43 2.67
C TYR A 68 6.40 9.39 3.24
N ASP A 69 5.91 8.49 4.08
CA ASP A 69 6.74 7.48 4.71
C ASP A 69 7.02 6.30 3.78
N ILE A 70 6.00 5.89 3.03
CA ILE A 70 6.03 4.73 2.14
C ILE A 70 5.24 5.06 0.88
N VAL A 71 5.82 4.82 -0.29
CA VAL A 71 5.16 5.05 -1.57
C VAL A 71 5.20 3.80 -2.42
N HIS A 72 4.03 3.24 -2.74
CA HIS A 72 3.86 2.17 -3.72
C HIS A 72 3.52 2.77 -5.09
N MET A 73 4.36 2.51 -6.09
CA MET A 73 4.15 3.01 -7.45
C MET A 73 3.77 1.87 -8.39
N GLN A 74 2.79 2.13 -9.25
CA GLN A 74 2.38 1.25 -10.36
C GLN A 74 2.66 1.93 -11.70
N GLU A 75 2.78 1.15 -12.77
CA GLU A 75 3.25 1.60 -14.09
C GLU A 75 4.59 2.35 -14.09
N ASP A 76 5.41 2.15 -13.08
CA ASP A 76 6.74 2.77 -13.01
C ASP A 76 7.75 1.98 -13.86
N PHE A 77 7.53 2.01 -15.19
CA PHE A 77 8.33 1.28 -16.18
C PHE A 77 9.54 2.09 -16.66
N ASN A 78 9.39 2.82 -17.77
CA ASN A 78 10.52 3.38 -18.53
C ASN A 78 11.03 4.71 -17.97
N TYR A 79 10.26 5.36 -17.09
CA TYR A 79 10.58 6.67 -16.53
C TYR A 79 11.01 6.63 -15.05
N HIS A 80 11.18 5.45 -14.45
CA HIS A 80 11.53 5.30 -13.03
C HIS A 80 12.78 6.10 -12.62
N ALA A 81 13.79 6.16 -13.49
CA ALA A 81 15.04 6.85 -13.21
C ALA A 81 14.83 8.36 -13.04
N TYR A 82 13.80 8.94 -13.67
CA TYR A 82 13.43 10.34 -13.51
C TYR A 82 12.79 10.59 -12.14
N ILE A 83 11.86 9.72 -11.70
CA ILE A 83 11.29 9.79 -10.36
C ILE A 83 12.42 9.69 -9.32
N TYR A 84 13.24 8.65 -9.41
CA TYR A 84 14.34 8.37 -8.48
C TYR A 84 15.45 9.44 -8.46
N LYS A 85 15.56 10.26 -9.52
CA LYS A 85 16.54 11.35 -9.59
C LYS A 85 16.14 12.53 -8.72
N THR A 86 14.84 12.78 -8.58
CA THR A 86 14.29 13.94 -7.88
C THR A 86 13.63 13.61 -6.54
N ASP A 87 13.35 12.33 -6.31
CA ASP A 87 12.93 11.80 -5.00
C ASP A 87 14.11 11.74 -4.01
N ASN A 88 13.83 11.79 -2.70
CA ASN A 88 14.84 11.80 -1.65
C ASN A 88 14.66 10.71 -0.58
N HIS A 89 13.78 9.73 -0.78
CA HIS A 89 13.62 8.64 0.18
C HIS A 89 14.92 7.81 0.27
N PRO A 90 15.37 7.45 1.48
CA PRO A 90 16.64 6.74 1.67
C PRO A 90 16.62 5.29 1.14
N HIS A 91 15.43 4.67 1.06
CA HIS A 91 15.29 3.30 0.60
C HIS A 91 14.39 3.24 -0.64
N ARG A 92 14.89 2.62 -1.71
CA ARG A 92 14.15 2.42 -2.97
C ARG A 92 14.36 1.03 -3.57
N THR A 93 13.30 0.41 -4.07
CA THR A 93 13.43 -0.91 -4.71
C THR A 93 14.22 -0.81 -6.01
N PRO A 94 15.04 -1.81 -6.37
CA PRO A 94 15.63 -1.86 -7.70
C PRO A 94 14.52 -2.04 -8.75
N THR A 95 14.61 -1.33 -9.88
CA THR A 95 13.65 -1.51 -11.00
C THR A 95 13.72 -2.94 -11.56
N SER A 96 12.58 -3.44 -12.04
CA SER A 96 12.48 -4.68 -12.82
C SER A 96 12.75 -4.48 -14.31
N GLY A 97 12.97 -3.23 -14.76
CA GLY A 97 13.20 -2.85 -16.15
C GLY A 97 12.01 -2.10 -16.78
N GLY A 98 12.16 -1.67 -18.03
CA GLY A 98 11.08 -1.08 -18.80
C GLY A 98 10.20 -2.15 -19.49
N VAL A 99 9.17 -1.70 -20.19
CA VAL A 99 8.36 -2.57 -21.06
C VAL A 99 9.25 -3.19 -22.15
N PRO A 100 9.10 -4.49 -22.47
CA PRO A 100 8.11 -5.46 -21.96
C PRO A 100 8.57 -6.31 -20.76
N PHE A 101 9.76 -6.04 -20.20
CA PHE A 101 10.40 -6.94 -19.24
C PHE A 101 10.10 -6.63 -17.78
N GLY A 102 9.83 -5.36 -17.45
CA GLY A 102 9.53 -4.93 -16.09
C GLY A 102 8.07 -5.13 -15.71
N ASP A 103 7.82 -5.32 -14.42
CA ASP A 103 6.47 -5.40 -13.82
C ASP A 103 5.84 -4.02 -13.56
N GLY A 104 6.64 -2.94 -13.63
CA GLY A 104 6.19 -1.57 -13.39
C GLY A 104 5.86 -1.27 -11.93
N LEU A 105 6.35 -2.10 -11.00
CA LEU A 105 6.07 -1.94 -9.57
C LEU A 105 7.32 -1.52 -8.83
N ASN A 106 7.30 -0.38 -8.18
CA ASN A 106 8.42 0.08 -7.35
C ASN A 106 7.93 0.65 -6.02
N THR A 107 8.85 0.78 -5.07
CA THR A 107 8.59 1.37 -3.76
C THR A 107 9.75 2.24 -3.34
N VAL A 108 9.42 3.42 -2.83
CA VAL A 108 10.34 4.29 -2.10
C VAL A 108 9.83 4.46 -0.66
N ALA A 109 10.72 4.54 0.32
CA ALA A 109 10.34 4.58 1.73
C ALA A 109 11.42 5.19 2.64
N ASN A 110 10.99 5.70 3.78
CA ASN A 110 11.85 6.16 4.89
C ASN A 110 12.40 5.00 5.74
N TYR A 111 11.85 3.79 5.56
CA TYR A 111 12.19 2.61 6.35
C TYR A 111 12.84 1.52 5.51
N ASN A 112 13.71 0.74 6.16
CA ASN A 112 14.33 -0.41 5.53
C ASN A 112 13.37 -1.62 5.51
N TRP A 113 13.60 -2.56 4.58
CA TRP A 113 12.80 -3.77 4.45
C TRP A 113 13.65 -5.04 4.33
N ALA A 114 13.00 -6.17 4.58
CA ALA A 114 13.52 -7.51 4.32
C ALA A 114 12.61 -8.27 3.35
N ASN A 115 13.12 -9.38 2.81
CA ASN A 115 12.36 -10.37 2.04
C ASN A 115 11.63 -9.79 0.81
N PHE A 116 12.25 -8.83 0.11
CA PHE A 116 11.67 -8.25 -1.11
C PHE A 116 11.46 -9.34 -2.16
N ALA A 117 10.25 -9.43 -2.69
CA ALA A 117 9.89 -10.37 -3.75
C ALA A 117 9.01 -9.70 -4.80
N ARG A 118 9.18 -10.11 -6.06
CA ARG A 118 8.32 -9.76 -7.20
C ARG A 118 7.61 -11.02 -7.68
N LYS A 119 6.30 -10.93 -7.92
CA LYS A 119 5.46 -12.08 -8.28
C LYS A 119 4.58 -11.73 -9.48
N LYS A 120 4.94 -12.29 -10.64
CA LYS A 120 4.10 -12.23 -11.84
C LYS A 120 2.76 -12.93 -11.60
N TRP A 121 1.69 -12.39 -12.17
CA TRP A 121 0.39 -13.05 -12.20
C TRP A 121 0.43 -14.39 -12.94
N ASN A 122 -0.21 -15.40 -12.36
CA ASN A 122 -0.38 -16.70 -13.00
C ASN A 122 -1.43 -16.66 -14.13
N LYS A 123 -2.34 -15.69 -14.08
CA LYS A 123 -3.41 -15.48 -15.06
C LYS A 123 -3.49 -13.99 -15.40
N CYS A 124 -3.61 -13.69 -16.70
CA CYS A 124 -3.83 -12.35 -17.25
C CYS A 124 -4.77 -12.47 -18.45
N ASN A 125 -5.40 -11.36 -18.84
CA ASN A 125 -6.09 -11.24 -20.12
C ASN A 125 -5.24 -10.46 -21.13
N LEU A 126 -5.30 -10.83 -22.41
CA LEU A 126 -4.44 -10.20 -23.43
C LEU A 126 -4.91 -8.80 -23.84
N ASN A 127 -6.17 -8.46 -23.60
CA ASN A 127 -6.87 -7.37 -24.29
C ASN A 127 -6.25 -5.99 -24.04
N SER A 128 -6.09 -5.60 -22.78
CA SER A 128 -5.48 -4.31 -22.40
C SER A 128 -3.94 -4.38 -22.37
N GLY A 129 -3.33 -5.41 -22.97
CA GLY A 129 -1.89 -5.62 -22.97
C GLY A 129 -1.33 -6.13 -21.63
N ASP A 130 -2.17 -6.53 -20.68
CA ASP A 130 -1.75 -6.97 -19.34
C ASP A 130 -0.82 -8.19 -19.36
N CYS A 131 -0.97 -9.06 -20.35
CA CYS A 131 -0.07 -10.20 -20.55
C CYS A 131 1.27 -9.86 -21.23
N LEU A 132 1.43 -8.64 -21.76
CA LEU A 132 2.62 -8.23 -22.52
C LEU A 132 3.77 -7.77 -21.61
N THR A 133 3.49 -7.55 -20.33
CA THR A 133 4.49 -7.30 -19.29
C THR A 133 4.28 -8.29 -18.14
N PRO A 134 5.28 -8.56 -17.29
CA PRO A 134 5.09 -9.39 -16.11
C PRO A 134 4.34 -8.66 -14.99
N LYS A 135 3.14 -8.13 -15.26
CA LYS A 135 2.26 -7.57 -14.21
C LYS A 135 2.08 -8.56 -13.07
N GLY A 136 1.90 -8.03 -11.87
CA GLY A 136 2.00 -8.81 -10.66
C GLY A 136 1.76 -8.02 -9.39
N PHE A 137 2.37 -8.51 -8.32
CA PHE A 137 2.57 -7.76 -7.09
C PHE A 137 4.01 -7.86 -6.60
N THR A 138 4.44 -6.89 -5.80
CA THR A 138 5.64 -7.01 -4.97
C THR A 138 5.25 -7.21 -3.52
N TYR A 139 6.13 -7.84 -2.76
CA TYR A 139 6.02 -8.05 -1.33
C TYR A 139 7.29 -7.56 -0.65
N MET A 140 7.16 -6.92 0.50
CA MET A 140 8.27 -6.67 1.42
C MET A 140 7.79 -6.65 2.87
N ARG A 141 8.69 -6.99 3.80
CA ARG A 141 8.48 -6.81 5.23
C ARG A 141 9.25 -5.59 5.69
N MET A 142 8.56 -4.54 6.09
CA MET A 142 9.17 -3.27 6.49
C MET A 142 9.20 -3.15 8.01
N THR A 143 10.32 -2.66 8.54
CA THR A 143 10.45 -2.35 9.97
C THR A 143 10.16 -0.86 10.18
N ILE A 144 8.99 -0.56 10.72
CA ILE A 144 8.47 0.80 10.92
C ILE A 144 8.48 1.06 12.43
N ASP A 145 9.36 1.95 12.90
CA ASP A 145 9.42 2.36 14.32
C ASP A 145 9.38 1.19 15.34
N GLY A 146 10.02 0.08 15.00
CA GLY A 146 10.13 -1.10 15.86
C GLY A 146 9.06 -2.19 15.64
N ILE A 147 8.06 -1.96 14.79
CA ILE A 147 7.11 -3.01 14.37
C ILE A 147 7.43 -3.52 12.96
N GLU A 148 7.06 -4.77 12.67
CA GLU A 148 7.11 -5.32 11.31
C GLU A 148 5.73 -5.26 10.65
N VAL A 149 5.66 -4.66 9.46
CA VAL A 149 4.46 -4.62 8.62
C VAL A 149 4.77 -5.24 7.27
N ASP A 150 3.90 -6.16 6.83
CA ASP A 150 4.01 -6.79 5.52
C ASP A 150 3.24 -5.95 4.49
N LEU A 151 3.93 -5.51 3.45
CA LEU A 151 3.43 -4.58 2.45
C LEU A 151 3.37 -5.25 1.08
N TYR A 152 2.27 -5.03 0.38
CA TYR A 152 2.02 -5.56 -0.95
C TYR A 152 1.65 -4.42 -1.90
N ASN A 153 2.45 -4.23 -2.95
CA ASN A 153 2.17 -3.31 -4.06
C ASN A 153 1.66 -4.13 -5.25
N LEU A 154 0.47 -3.84 -5.80
CA LEU A 154 -0.06 -4.56 -6.95
C LEU A 154 -0.49 -3.67 -8.12
N HIS A 155 -0.48 -4.24 -9.32
CA HIS A 155 -1.19 -3.72 -10.48
C HIS A 155 -1.93 -4.88 -11.16
N ALA A 156 -3.26 -4.91 -10.98
CA ALA A 156 -4.11 -5.97 -11.49
C ALA A 156 -4.51 -5.76 -12.97
N ASP A 157 -5.09 -6.81 -13.55
CA ASP A 157 -5.57 -6.85 -14.94
C ASP A 157 -6.61 -5.75 -15.22
N ALA A 158 -6.39 -4.96 -16.28
CA ALA A 158 -7.23 -3.82 -16.64
C ALA A 158 -8.42 -4.26 -17.49
N GLY A 159 -9.40 -3.37 -17.71
CA GLY A 159 -10.57 -3.68 -18.53
C GLY A 159 -11.76 -4.25 -17.75
N SER A 160 -12.84 -4.56 -18.46
CA SER A 160 -14.16 -4.88 -17.88
C SER A 160 -14.82 -6.12 -18.47
N ASP A 161 -14.15 -6.86 -19.35
CA ASP A 161 -14.69 -8.10 -19.88
C ASP A 161 -14.58 -9.25 -18.87
N LYS A 162 -15.16 -10.40 -19.24
CA LYS A 162 -15.17 -11.59 -18.37
C LYS A 162 -13.76 -12.13 -18.08
N GLY A 163 -12.85 -12.04 -19.05
CA GLY A 163 -11.45 -12.45 -18.90
C GLY A 163 -10.71 -11.56 -17.90
N ASP A 164 -10.90 -10.25 -17.99
CA ASP A 164 -10.32 -9.25 -17.07
C ASP A 164 -10.78 -9.51 -15.63
N ILE A 165 -12.09 -9.69 -15.46
CA ILE A 165 -12.72 -10.01 -14.18
C ILE A 165 -12.13 -11.31 -13.59
N ASP A 166 -12.01 -12.36 -14.40
CA ASP A 166 -11.47 -13.64 -13.94
C ASP A 166 -9.97 -13.57 -13.63
N ALA A 167 -9.20 -12.77 -14.38
CA ALA A 167 -7.79 -12.54 -14.13
C ALA A 167 -7.56 -11.77 -12.82
N ARG A 168 -8.30 -10.68 -12.58
CA ARG A 168 -8.28 -9.96 -11.29
C ARG A 168 -8.66 -10.88 -10.13
N SER A 169 -9.71 -11.67 -10.31
CA SER A 169 -10.17 -12.63 -9.29
C SER A 169 -9.09 -13.65 -8.94
N ALA A 170 -8.38 -14.19 -9.93
CA ALA A 170 -7.26 -15.11 -9.72
C ALA A 170 -6.02 -14.43 -9.12
N GLY A 171 -5.75 -13.17 -9.47
CA GLY A 171 -4.68 -12.37 -8.88
C GLY A 171 -4.87 -12.14 -7.37
N ILE A 172 -6.11 -11.83 -6.94
CA ILE A 172 -6.42 -11.72 -5.51
C ILE A 172 -6.26 -13.07 -4.79
N ASP A 173 -6.66 -14.19 -5.40
CA ASP A 173 -6.39 -15.52 -4.82
C ASP A 173 -4.89 -15.78 -4.65
N GLN A 174 -4.08 -15.37 -5.64
CA GLN A 174 -2.63 -15.49 -5.58
C GLN A 174 -2.01 -14.65 -4.47
N ILE A 175 -2.48 -13.41 -4.26
CA ILE A 175 -2.07 -12.57 -3.12
C ILE A 175 -2.46 -13.24 -1.80
N LEU A 176 -3.71 -13.68 -1.65
CA LEU A 176 -4.19 -14.30 -0.40
C LEU A 176 -3.42 -15.58 -0.07
N ALA A 177 -3.07 -16.40 -1.07
CA ALA A 177 -2.20 -17.56 -0.89
C ALA A 177 -0.79 -17.16 -0.40
N TRP A 178 -0.24 -16.07 -0.94
CA TRP A 178 1.05 -15.53 -0.48
C TRP A 178 0.97 -14.99 0.94
N VAL A 179 -0.07 -14.21 1.28
CA VAL A 179 -0.34 -13.70 2.63
C VAL A 179 -0.44 -14.84 3.64
N ASN A 180 -1.18 -15.90 3.32
CA ASN A 180 -1.33 -17.06 4.19
C ASN A 180 0.01 -17.78 4.45
N SER A 181 0.90 -17.77 3.46
CA SER A 181 2.20 -18.46 3.54
C SER A 181 3.28 -17.60 4.21
N ASN A 182 3.21 -16.27 4.11
CA ASN A 182 4.31 -15.38 4.48
C ASN A 182 3.98 -14.39 5.62
N SER A 183 2.68 -14.10 5.85
CA SER A 183 2.21 -13.01 6.70
C SER A 183 1.27 -13.46 7.83
N LYS A 184 1.35 -14.74 8.22
CA LYS A 184 0.53 -15.28 9.32
C LYS A 184 0.79 -14.50 10.62
N GLY A 185 -0.28 -14.02 11.24
CA GLY A 185 -0.23 -13.26 12.50
C GLY A 185 0.41 -11.87 12.42
N LYS A 186 0.77 -11.39 11.24
CA LYS A 186 1.38 -10.06 11.03
C LYS A 186 0.36 -9.03 10.56
N PRO A 187 0.56 -7.74 10.87
CA PRO A 187 -0.19 -6.66 10.21
C PRO A 187 0.19 -6.61 8.74
N VAL A 188 -0.79 -6.37 7.88
CA VAL A 188 -0.62 -6.40 6.42
C VAL A 188 -1.30 -5.19 5.80
N ILE A 189 -0.64 -4.56 4.82
CA ILE A 189 -1.23 -3.58 3.91
C ILE A 189 -1.10 -4.09 2.48
N ILE A 190 -2.21 -4.09 1.74
CA ILE A 190 -2.29 -4.40 0.31
C ILE A 190 -2.78 -3.14 -0.39
N ALA A 191 -1.93 -2.52 -1.20
CA ALA A 191 -2.21 -1.25 -1.85
C ALA A 191 -1.76 -1.26 -3.31
N GLY A 192 -2.51 -0.58 -4.17
CA GLY A 192 -2.17 -0.50 -5.59
C GLY A 192 -3.38 -0.28 -6.47
N ASP A 193 -3.13 -0.32 -7.78
CA ASP A 193 -4.15 -0.33 -8.80
C ASP A 193 -4.78 -1.72 -8.87
N THR A 194 -5.98 -1.87 -8.28
CA THR A 194 -6.71 -3.14 -8.29
C THR A 194 -7.53 -3.33 -9.57
N ASN A 195 -7.61 -2.32 -10.44
CA ASN A 195 -8.50 -2.26 -11.59
C ASN A 195 -9.96 -2.66 -11.27
N ASP A 196 -10.38 -2.47 -10.02
CA ASP A 196 -11.67 -2.93 -9.53
C ASP A 196 -12.37 -1.89 -8.65
N ARG A 197 -13.69 -1.89 -8.72
CA ARG A 197 -14.57 -0.98 -7.98
C ARG A 197 -15.57 -1.79 -7.19
N TRP A 198 -15.98 -1.29 -6.04
CA TRP A 198 -17.10 -1.81 -5.29
C TRP A 198 -18.38 -1.77 -6.14
N THR A 199 -18.58 -0.77 -6.98
CA THR A 199 -19.74 -0.77 -7.89
C THR A 199 -19.73 -1.87 -8.96
N ASN A 200 -18.61 -2.55 -9.23
CA ASN A 200 -18.56 -3.64 -10.22
C ASN A 200 -19.37 -4.87 -9.76
N SER A 201 -20.05 -5.53 -10.70
CA SER A 201 -20.85 -6.74 -10.42
C SER A 201 -19.98 -7.98 -10.16
N GLY A 202 -18.83 -8.09 -10.83
CA GLY A 202 -17.86 -9.19 -10.71
C GLY A 202 -16.64 -8.86 -9.86
N ARG A 203 -16.77 -7.98 -8.87
CA ARG A 203 -15.64 -7.43 -8.10
C ARG A 203 -14.86 -8.51 -7.33
N SER A 204 -13.55 -8.61 -7.58
CA SER A 204 -12.62 -9.52 -6.91
C SER A 204 -12.25 -9.05 -5.50
N ILE A 205 -12.33 -7.75 -5.23
CA ILE A 205 -11.94 -7.15 -3.95
C ILE A 205 -12.80 -7.59 -2.75
N ASN A 206 -13.99 -8.17 -2.97
CA ASN A 206 -14.76 -8.86 -1.91
C ASN A 206 -13.92 -9.94 -1.20
N LYS A 207 -13.05 -10.64 -1.93
CA LYS A 207 -12.22 -11.71 -1.36
C LYS A 207 -11.26 -11.20 -0.29
N LEU A 208 -10.80 -9.94 -0.40
CA LEU A 208 -9.95 -9.32 0.61
C LEU A 208 -10.74 -9.06 1.90
N THR A 209 -11.98 -8.55 1.78
CA THR A 209 -12.84 -8.35 2.95
C THR A 209 -13.27 -9.67 3.59
N ASP A 210 -13.55 -10.70 2.79
CA ASP A 210 -13.86 -12.05 3.29
C ASP A 210 -12.65 -12.66 4.03
N ALA A 211 -11.43 -12.28 3.63
CA ALA A 211 -10.18 -12.65 4.31
C ALA A 211 -9.83 -11.75 5.51
N GLY A 212 -10.73 -10.87 5.94
CA GLY A 212 -10.58 -10.04 7.14
C GLY A 212 -9.81 -8.74 6.93
N PHE A 213 -9.61 -8.30 5.69
CA PHE A 213 -9.06 -6.97 5.41
C PHE A 213 -10.15 -5.90 5.43
N THR A 214 -9.76 -4.68 5.78
CA THR A 214 -10.59 -3.48 5.74
C THR A 214 -10.11 -2.56 4.61
N ASP A 215 -11.02 -2.10 3.77
CA ASP A 215 -10.77 -1.04 2.79
C ASP A 215 -10.81 0.33 3.50
N SER A 216 -9.73 1.10 3.42
CA SER A 216 -9.61 2.38 4.12
C SER A 216 -10.59 3.46 3.60
N TRP A 217 -10.91 3.47 2.30
CA TRP A 217 -11.88 4.39 1.72
C TRP A 217 -13.29 4.06 2.21
N VAL A 218 -13.67 2.78 2.18
CA VAL A 218 -14.98 2.36 2.68
C VAL A 218 -15.10 2.66 4.17
N GLN A 219 -14.07 2.35 4.96
CA GLN A 219 -14.10 2.61 6.39
C GLN A 219 -14.23 4.10 6.70
N LEU A 220 -13.37 4.94 6.12
CA LEU A 220 -13.21 6.33 6.55
C LEU A 220 -14.14 7.31 5.80
N ILE A 221 -14.36 7.10 4.50
CA ILE A 221 -15.17 8.00 3.68
C ILE A 221 -16.63 7.56 3.61
N ARG A 222 -16.87 6.24 3.59
CA ARG A 222 -18.21 5.66 3.50
C ARG A 222 -18.77 5.18 4.85
N SER A 223 -18.05 5.42 5.94
CA SER A 223 -18.44 4.98 7.29
C SER A 223 -18.75 3.49 7.39
N GLY A 224 -17.99 2.66 6.67
CA GLY A 224 -18.16 1.20 6.60
C GLY A 224 -19.24 0.72 5.60
N SER A 225 -19.90 1.63 4.88
CA SER A 225 -20.97 1.29 3.94
C SER A 225 -20.45 1.01 2.52
N TYR A 226 -20.27 -0.27 2.20
CA TYR A 226 -19.84 -0.72 0.88
C TYR A 226 -20.87 -0.36 -0.21
N PRO A 227 -20.43 0.19 -1.37
CA PRO A 227 -21.29 0.33 -2.55
C PRO A 227 -21.94 -0.99 -2.98
N GLN A 228 -23.16 -0.90 -3.53
CA GLN A 228 -23.88 -2.06 -4.05
C GLN A 228 -23.21 -2.59 -5.32
N ALA A 229 -22.99 -3.90 -5.41
CA ALA A 229 -22.46 -4.55 -6.60
C ALA A 229 -23.42 -4.37 -7.78
N GLY A 230 -22.89 -3.99 -8.94
CA GLY A 230 -23.66 -3.73 -10.16
C GLY A 230 -24.42 -2.40 -10.17
N ALA A 231 -24.25 -1.54 -9.16
CA ALA A 231 -24.74 -0.17 -9.21
C ALA A 231 -23.98 0.64 -10.29
N PRO A 232 -24.56 1.73 -10.81
CA PRO A 232 -23.84 2.63 -11.71
C PRO A 232 -22.51 3.09 -11.09
N ALA A 233 -21.43 3.04 -11.86
CA ALA A 233 -20.13 3.53 -11.43
C ALA A 233 -20.17 5.05 -11.21
N ASP A 234 -19.45 5.52 -10.19
CA ASP A 234 -19.22 6.94 -9.91
C ASP A 234 -17.71 7.24 -9.97
N PRO A 235 -17.10 7.20 -11.17
CA PRO A 235 -15.66 7.38 -11.31
C PRO A 235 -15.24 8.81 -10.99
N CYS A 236 -14.14 8.97 -10.25
CA CYS A 236 -13.56 10.28 -10.04
C CYS A 236 -13.00 10.89 -11.34
N LYS A 237 -13.10 12.21 -11.47
CA LYS A 237 -12.22 12.99 -12.36
C LYS A 237 -10.78 12.93 -11.85
N VAL A 238 -9.83 13.28 -12.70
CA VAL A 238 -8.43 13.45 -12.34
C VAL A 238 -8.04 14.89 -12.69
N PRO A 239 -7.72 15.76 -11.71
CA PRO A 239 -7.71 15.50 -10.27
C PRO A 239 -9.11 15.32 -9.66
N ALA A 240 -9.23 14.43 -8.66
CA ALA A 240 -10.45 14.27 -7.89
C ALA A 240 -10.84 15.56 -7.15
N ALA A 241 -12.13 15.91 -7.18
CA ALA A 241 -12.64 17.12 -6.54
C ALA A 241 -12.68 16.98 -5.00
N ASP A 242 -13.10 15.81 -4.53
CA ASP A 242 -13.15 15.37 -3.13
C ASP A 242 -12.91 13.85 -3.07
N ASN A 243 -13.09 13.24 -1.89
CA ASN A 243 -12.84 11.82 -1.66
C ASN A 243 -14.06 10.91 -1.93
N LYS A 244 -15.21 11.43 -2.38
CA LYS A 244 -16.49 10.71 -2.32
C LYS A 244 -16.76 9.78 -3.50
N CYS A 245 -16.23 10.11 -4.67
CA CYS A 245 -16.29 9.27 -5.86
C CYS A 245 -15.41 8.03 -5.69
N GLU A 246 -15.54 7.05 -6.58
CA GLU A 246 -14.85 5.77 -6.51
C GLU A 246 -13.81 5.58 -7.63
N ILE A 247 -12.58 5.25 -7.25
CA ILE A 247 -11.50 4.85 -8.17
C ILE A 247 -11.14 3.36 -8.05
N VAL A 248 -10.28 2.90 -8.96
CA VAL A 248 -9.81 1.50 -9.04
C VAL A 248 -8.61 1.19 -8.15
N ASP A 249 -7.83 2.21 -7.79
CA ASP A 249 -6.78 2.11 -6.79
C ASP A 249 -7.42 1.89 -5.41
N LYS A 250 -6.85 1.00 -4.60
CA LYS A 250 -7.36 0.70 -3.26
C LYS A 250 -6.22 0.54 -2.26
N VAL A 251 -6.54 0.72 -0.98
CA VAL A 251 -5.66 0.40 0.15
C VAL A 251 -6.46 -0.43 1.15
N PHE A 252 -6.12 -1.72 1.21
CA PHE A 252 -6.65 -2.68 2.17
C PHE A 252 -5.64 -2.90 3.28
N TYR A 253 -6.11 -3.07 4.50
CA TYR A 253 -5.23 -3.38 5.62
C TYR A 253 -5.88 -4.34 6.62
N ARG A 254 -5.05 -5.03 7.40
CA ARG A 254 -5.48 -5.77 8.60
C ARG A 254 -4.44 -5.67 9.71
N SER A 255 -4.91 -5.83 10.94
CA SER A 255 -4.03 -5.99 12.10
C SER A 255 -3.35 -7.37 12.11
N GLY A 256 -2.28 -7.48 12.90
CA GLY A 256 -1.66 -8.75 13.28
C GLY A 256 -2.05 -9.17 14.70
N ASP A 257 -1.44 -10.24 15.17
CA ASP A 257 -1.71 -10.82 16.50
C ASP A 257 -1.17 -9.92 17.62
N LEU A 258 0.00 -9.29 17.40
CA LEU A 258 0.69 -8.43 18.38
C LEU A 258 0.63 -6.94 18.05
N VAL A 259 0.26 -6.58 16.81
CA VAL A 259 0.24 -5.20 16.32
C VAL A 259 -1.16 -4.89 15.81
N LYS A 260 -1.83 -3.97 16.50
CA LYS A 260 -3.06 -3.37 16.01
C LYS A 260 -2.71 -2.24 15.05
N LEU A 261 -3.21 -2.33 13.82
CA LEU A 261 -3.10 -1.28 12.80
C LEU A 261 -4.47 -0.63 12.60
N THR A 262 -4.51 0.69 12.45
CA THR A 262 -5.77 1.43 12.23
C THR A 262 -5.52 2.58 11.25
N ALA A 263 -6.24 2.59 10.14
CA ALA A 263 -6.25 3.76 9.24
C ALA A 263 -6.96 4.92 9.95
N THR A 264 -6.32 6.09 9.97
CA THR A 264 -6.82 7.29 10.66
C THR A 264 -7.22 8.40 9.71
N SER A 265 -6.72 8.37 8.48
CA SER A 265 -7.04 9.36 7.44
C SER A 265 -7.02 8.72 6.06
N PHE A 266 -7.82 9.25 5.14
CA PHE A 266 -7.86 8.87 3.74
C PHE A 266 -7.96 10.14 2.89
N ASN A 267 -7.14 10.24 1.85
CA ASN A 267 -7.22 11.34 0.89
C ASN A 267 -6.82 10.93 -0.53
N TYR A 268 -7.60 11.36 -1.52
CA TYR A 268 -7.11 11.44 -2.90
C TYR A 268 -6.16 12.63 -3.01
N ALA A 269 -4.86 12.37 -3.01
CA ALA A 269 -3.81 13.40 -3.01
C ALA A 269 -3.60 14.07 -4.39
N SER A 270 -4.57 13.97 -5.29
CA SER A 270 -4.46 14.35 -6.69
C SER A 270 -4.09 15.82 -6.94
N LYS A 271 -4.58 16.74 -6.11
CA LYS A 271 -4.32 18.18 -6.26
C LYS A 271 -2.86 18.58 -5.99
N VAL A 272 -2.06 17.74 -5.32
CA VAL A 272 -0.63 18.02 -5.13
C VAL A 272 0.25 17.41 -6.23
N PHE A 273 -0.29 16.44 -6.99
CA PHE A 273 0.38 15.80 -8.12
C PHE A 273 -0.09 16.41 -9.46
N VAL A 274 0.17 17.70 -9.62
CA VAL A 274 -0.14 18.46 -10.83
C VAL A 274 1.10 19.17 -11.38
N GLN A 275 1.09 19.39 -12.69
CA GLN A 275 2.02 20.25 -13.39
C GLN A 275 1.89 21.71 -12.92
N PRO A 276 2.87 22.59 -13.18
CA PRO A 276 2.80 24.00 -12.78
C PRO A 276 1.58 24.77 -13.31
N ASP A 277 1.03 24.34 -14.45
CA ASP A 277 -0.18 24.91 -15.06
C ASP A 277 -1.49 24.27 -14.56
N GLY A 278 -1.40 23.32 -13.63
CA GLY A 278 -2.53 22.59 -13.05
C GLY A 278 -2.94 21.32 -13.80
N ASN A 279 -2.29 20.97 -14.92
CA ASN A 279 -2.56 19.71 -15.62
C ASN A 279 -2.10 18.49 -14.79
N ILE A 280 -2.70 17.34 -15.09
CA ILE A 280 -2.41 16.08 -14.39
C ILE A 280 -1.00 15.56 -14.67
N LEU A 281 -0.40 14.85 -13.71
CA LEU A 281 0.87 14.13 -13.89
C LEU A 281 0.68 12.64 -14.24
N SER A 282 -0.51 12.11 -13.95
CA SER A 282 -0.97 10.74 -14.24
C SER A 282 -2.47 10.76 -14.48
N ASP A 283 -2.99 9.75 -15.17
CA ASP A 283 -4.43 9.47 -15.34
C ASP A 283 -5.06 8.79 -14.12
N HIS A 284 -4.31 8.61 -13.03
CA HIS A 284 -4.81 8.12 -11.75
C HIS A 284 -4.77 9.17 -10.65
N ASN A 285 -5.67 9.04 -9.67
CA ASN A 285 -5.62 9.82 -8.43
C ASN A 285 -4.80 9.04 -7.39
N PRO A 286 -3.69 9.58 -6.85
CA PRO A 286 -2.96 8.94 -5.76
C PRO A 286 -3.82 8.81 -4.50
N ILE A 287 -3.73 7.67 -3.81
CA ILE A 287 -4.36 7.46 -2.50
C ILE A 287 -3.32 7.63 -1.41
N HIS A 288 -3.58 8.53 -0.47
CA HIS A 288 -2.81 8.73 0.75
C HIS A 288 -3.62 8.22 1.95
N VAL A 289 -3.02 7.36 2.77
CA VAL A 289 -3.61 6.82 4.00
C VAL A 289 -2.63 6.97 5.15
N GLU A 290 -3.08 7.60 6.23
CA GLU A 290 -2.33 7.63 7.49
C GLU A 290 -2.75 6.44 8.36
N PHE A 291 -1.79 5.82 9.01
CA PHE A 291 -2.00 4.74 9.95
C PHE A 291 -1.51 5.12 11.34
N SER A 292 -2.24 4.66 12.35
CA SER A 292 -1.73 4.52 13.71
C SER A 292 -1.55 3.04 14.01
N TRP A 293 -0.54 2.72 14.83
CA TRP A 293 -0.33 1.38 15.33
C TRP A 293 -0.14 1.37 16.84
N SER A 294 -0.49 0.24 17.45
CA SER A 294 -0.11 -0.07 18.82
C SER A 294 0.34 -1.51 18.93
N SER A 295 1.43 -1.77 19.63
CA SER A 295 1.89 -3.13 19.92
C SER A 295 1.85 -3.44 21.39
N SER A 296 1.38 -4.65 21.70
CA SER A 296 1.49 -5.24 23.03
C SER A 296 2.88 -5.89 23.13
N ALA A 297 3.66 -5.48 24.13
CA ALA A 297 4.93 -6.12 24.46
C ALA A 297 4.71 -7.45 25.17
#